data_AF-A0A833HF80-F1
#
_entry.id   AF-A0A833HF80-F1
#
_cell.length_a   1.000
_cell.length_b   1.000
_cell.length_c   1.000
_cell.angle_alpha   90.00
_cell.angle_beta   90.00
_cell.angle_gamma   90.00
#
_symmetry.space_group_name_H-M   'P 1'
#
loop_
_entity.id
_entity.type
_entity.pdbx_description
1 polymer ?
#
loop_
_entity_poly.entity_id
_entity_poly.type
_entity_poly.pdbx_seq_one_letter_code
_entity_poly.pdbx_strand_id
1 'polypeptide(L)'
;MSAWEETLADFAGTGLTVGPHPLAYWRERLAGRGVVATAELPRLRPGTRIRVAGAVVVRQRPGTAKGTLFLTLEDETGMAQAIVPPALLHAQRATIVGHTGLVVEGIVAAKDGSFSLQAERFWPLADLAGARSHDFR
;
A
#
# COMPACT_ATOMS: atom_id res chain seq x y z
N MET A 1 -10.13 24.84 5.14
CA MET A 1 -9.24 23.68 4.97
C MET A 1 -8.91 23.17 6.35
N SER A 2 -9.29 21.94 6.61
CA SER A 2 -8.98 21.20 7.83
C SER A 2 -7.58 20.60 7.74
N ALA A 3 -6.96 20.30 8.89
CA ALA A 3 -5.62 19.71 8.95
C ALA A 3 -5.51 18.37 8.16
N TRP A 4 -6.63 17.68 7.97
CA TRP A 4 -6.67 16.46 7.13
C TRP A 4 -6.65 16.78 5.64
N GLU A 5 -7.35 17.82 5.17
CA GLU A 5 -7.36 18.23 3.74
C GLU A 5 -5.98 18.68 3.30
N GLU A 6 -5.28 19.40 4.17
CA GLU A 6 -3.91 19.86 3.96
C GLU A 6 -2.94 18.68 3.92
N THR A 7 -3.04 17.75 4.89
CA THR A 7 -2.24 16.51 4.91
C THR A 7 -2.49 15.63 3.68
N LEU A 8 -3.72 15.55 3.19
CA LEU A 8 -4.08 14.75 2.01
C LEU A 8 -3.59 15.41 0.71
N ALA A 9 -3.70 16.74 0.61
CA ALA A 9 -3.21 17.50 -0.53
C ALA A 9 -1.68 17.46 -0.62
N ASP A 10 -0.99 17.58 0.51
CA ASP A 10 0.47 17.44 0.59
C ASP A 10 0.92 16.03 0.23
N PHE A 11 0.22 15.01 0.74
CA PHE A 11 0.48 13.61 0.41
C PHE A 11 0.21 13.29 -1.07
N ALA A 12 -0.87 13.81 -1.64
CA ALA A 12 -1.20 13.63 -3.05
C ALA A 12 -0.24 14.39 -3.99
N GLY A 13 0.29 15.54 -3.56
CA GLY A 13 1.14 16.40 -4.37
C GLY A 13 2.65 16.13 -4.24
N THR A 14 3.14 15.82 -3.03
CA THR A 14 4.58 15.74 -2.73
C THR A 14 5.04 14.38 -2.21
N GLY A 15 4.10 13.54 -1.76
CA GLY A 15 4.42 12.26 -1.09
C GLY A 15 5.03 12.44 0.31
N LEU A 16 5.07 13.66 0.85
CA LEU A 16 5.57 13.99 2.18
C LEU A 16 4.46 14.61 3.02
N THR A 17 4.49 14.39 4.34
CA THR A 17 3.58 15.04 5.28
C THR A 17 4.34 15.71 6.41
N VAL A 18 3.90 16.90 6.83
CA VAL A 18 4.48 17.65 7.97
C VAL A 18 3.89 17.17 9.32
N GLY A 19 2.91 16.26 9.29
CA GLY A 19 2.23 15.67 10.45
C GLY A 19 2.24 14.13 10.44
N PRO A 20 1.47 13.47 11.33
CA PRO A 20 1.38 12.02 11.40
C PRO A 20 0.97 11.43 10.04
N HIS A 21 1.52 10.26 9.71
CA HIS A 21 1.32 9.60 8.41
C HIS A 21 -0.20 9.50 8.10
N PRO A 22 -0.67 9.83 6.87
CA PRO A 22 -2.09 9.93 6.55
C PRO A 22 -2.94 8.69 6.92
N LEU A 23 -2.34 7.51 6.83
CA LEU A 23 -2.98 6.24 7.16
C LEU A 23 -3.31 6.09 8.65
N ALA A 24 -2.65 6.82 9.54
CA ALA A 24 -2.98 6.84 10.97
C ALA A 24 -4.45 7.27 11.18
N TYR A 25 -4.95 8.23 10.41
CA TYR A 25 -6.34 8.68 10.47
C TYR A 25 -7.34 7.63 10.00
N TRP A 26 -6.90 6.66 9.18
CA TRP A 26 -7.73 5.58 8.65
C TRP A 26 -7.48 4.24 9.31
N ARG A 27 -6.57 4.15 10.30
CA ARG A 27 -6.11 2.88 10.86
C ARG A 27 -7.25 2.02 11.37
N GLU A 28 -8.15 2.57 12.19
CA GLU A 28 -9.30 1.82 12.71
C GLU A 28 -10.24 1.31 11.60
N ARG A 29 -10.49 2.14 10.58
CA ARG A 29 -11.34 1.77 9.44
C ARG A 29 -10.69 0.69 8.59
N LEU A 30 -9.40 0.81 8.32
CA LEU A 30 -8.61 -0.16 7.57
C LEU A 30 -8.55 -1.51 8.32
N ALA A 31 -8.32 -1.49 9.63
CA ALA A 31 -8.36 -2.68 10.48
C ALA A 31 -9.74 -3.37 10.41
N GLY A 32 -10.84 -2.61 10.47
CA GLY A 32 -12.20 -3.13 10.28
C GLY A 32 -12.46 -3.74 8.89
N ARG A 33 -11.59 -3.48 7.91
CA ARG A 33 -11.61 -4.09 6.56
C ARG A 33 -10.61 -5.25 6.40
N GLY A 34 -9.98 -5.67 7.50
CA GLY A 34 -8.97 -6.73 7.52
C GLY A 34 -7.60 -6.30 6.96
N VAL A 35 -7.32 -5.00 6.94
CA VAL A 35 -6.00 -4.47 6.58
C VAL A 35 -5.11 -4.47 7.82
N VAL A 36 -3.99 -5.17 7.74
CA VAL A 36 -3.01 -5.37 8.80
C VAL A 36 -2.00 -4.21 8.79
N ALA A 37 -1.53 -3.82 9.97
CA ALA A 37 -0.43 -2.86 10.10
C ALA A 37 0.89 -3.48 9.66
N THR A 38 1.72 -2.69 9.01
CA THR A 38 3.00 -3.15 8.46
C THR A 38 3.92 -3.73 9.55
N ALA A 39 3.92 -3.15 10.75
CA ALA A 39 4.69 -3.67 11.90
C ALA A 39 4.24 -5.06 12.38
N GLU A 40 3.07 -5.55 11.98
CA GLU A 40 2.59 -6.89 12.34
C GLU A 40 3.09 -7.96 11.37
N LEU A 41 3.59 -7.60 10.18
CA LEU A 41 4.08 -8.56 9.18
C LEU A 41 5.08 -9.59 9.74
N PRO A 42 6.07 -9.22 10.56
CA PRO A 42 7.04 -10.18 11.08
C PRO A 42 6.45 -11.21 12.06
N ARG A 43 5.26 -10.93 12.62
CA ARG A 43 4.56 -11.81 13.57
C ARG A 43 3.65 -12.80 12.85
N LEU A 44 3.40 -12.61 11.55
CA LEU A 44 2.53 -13.46 10.76
C LEU A 44 3.27 -14.67 10.21
N ARG A 45 2.55 -15.79 10.12
CA ARG A 45 3.09 -17.01 9.54
C ARG A 45 3.24 -16.84 8.01
N PRO A 46 4.40 -17.17 7.42
CA PRO A 46 4.53 -17.26 5.97
C PRO A 46 3.46 -18.17 5.37
N GLY A 47 2.96 -17.83 4.18
CA GLY A 47 1.82 -18.49 3.55
C GLY A 47 0.45 -17.92 3.96
N THR A 48 0.39 -17.03 4.95
CA THR A 48 -0.87 -16.37 5.33
C THR A 48 -1.26 -15.31 4.29
N ARG A 49 -2.50 -15.35 3.83
CA ARG A 49 -3.07 -14.29 2.99
C ARG A 49 -3.54 -13.14 3.86
N ILE A 50 -3.09 -11.93 3.54
CA ILE A 50 -3.41 -10.70 4.29
C ILE A 50 -3.62 -9.53 3.33
N ARG A 51 -4.06 -8.40 3.90
CA ARG A 51 -4.05 -7.10 3.24
C ARG A 51 -3.16 -6.14 4.00
N VAL A 52 -2.40 -5.32 3.27
CA VAL A 52 -1.68 -4.16 3.81
C VAL A 52 -2.06 -2.94 2.99
N ALA A 53 -2.04 -1.78 3.63
CA ALA A 53 -2.30 -0.50 2.97
C ALA A 53 -1.11 0.41 3.20
N GLY A 54 -0.78 1.21 2.19
CA GLY A 54 0.33 2.15 2.32
C GLY A 54 0.40 3.19 1.23
N ALA A 55 1.16 4.23 1.54
CA ALA A 55 1.74 5.15 0.59
C ALA A 55 2.78 4.44 -0.27
N VAL A 56 2.75 4.64 -1.59
CA VAL A 56 3.76 4.07 -2.46
C VAL A 56 5.01 4.92 -2.43
N VAL A 57 6.08 4.38 -1.85
CA VAL A 57 7.39 5.04 -1.76
C VAL A 57 8.25 4.73 -2.98
N VAL A 58 8.31 3.45 -3.37
CA VAL A 58 9.19 2.99 -4.46
C VAL A 58 8.45 2.04 -5.38
N ARG A 59 8.67 2.20 -6.68
CA ARG A 59 8.34 1.24 -7.74
C ARG A 59 9.61 0.89 -8.50
N GLN A 60 10.16 -0.30 -8.26
CA GLN A 60 11.38 -0.74 -8.92
C GLN A 60 11.12 -1.94 -9.81
N ARG A 61 11.56 -1.87 -11.07
CA ARG A 61 11.50 -2.99 -12.01
C ARG A 61 12.91 -3.31 -12.52
N PRO A 62 13.72 -4.07 -11.77
CA PRO A 62 15.06 -4.43 -12.19
C PRO A 62 15.04 -5.18 -13.52
N GLY A 63 15.95 -4.86 -14.43
CA GLY A 63 16.03 -5.52 -15.74
C GLY A 63 16.24 -7.03 -15.65
N THR A 64 16.84 -7.50 -14.55
CA THR A 64 17.12 -8.92 -14.27
C THR A 64 15.93 -9.70 -13.70
N ALA A 65 14.86 -9.02 -13.25
CA ALA A 65 13.75 -9.65 -12.52
C ALA A 65 12.62 -10.16 -13.43
N LYS A 66 12.92 -10.42 -14.71
CA LYS A 66 11.95 -10.92 -15.72
C LYS A 66 10.65 -10.11 -15.76
N GLY A 67 10.76 -8.80 -15.55
CA GLY A 67 9.63 -7.88 -15.58
C GLY A 67 8.79 -7.82 -14.30
N THR A 68 9.19 -8.48 -13.22
CA THR A 68 8.59 -8.36 -11.88
C THR A 68 8.79 -6.95 -11.34
N LEU A 69 7.75 -6.38 -10.74
CA LEU A 69 7.80 -5.09 -10.07
C LEU A 69 7.93 -5.31 -8.56
N PHE A 70 8.82 -4.57 -7.93
CA PHE A 70 8.96 -4.46 -6.49
C PHE A 70 8.35 -3.14 -6.06
N LEU A 71 7.40 -3.21 -5.13
CA LEU A 71 6.67 -2.07 -4.61
C LEU A 71 6.98 -1.93 -3.12
N THR A 72 7.37 -0.73 -2.69
CA THR A 72 7.49 -0.41 -1.27
C THR A 72 6.31 0.46 -0.86
N LEU A 73 5.59 0.01 0.16
CA LEU A 73 4.46 0.69 0.77
C LEU A 73 4.84 1.14 2.16
N GLU A 74 4.43 2.34 2.55
CA GLU A 74 4.65 2.88 3.89
C GLU A 74 3.32 3.16 4.57
N ASP A 75 3.22 2.78 5.84
CA ASP A 75 2.18 3.24 6.75
C ASP A 75 2.81 3.85 8.01
N GLU A 76 2.01 4.29 8.97
CA GLU A 76 2.50 4.91 10.20
C GLU A 76 3.33 3.97 11.10
N THR A 77 3.38 2.67 10.78
CA THR A 77 4.07 1.64 11.55
C THR A 77 5.32 1.11 10.85
N GLY A 78 5.56 1.46 9.59
CA GLY A 78 6.77 1.10 8.85
C GLY A 78 6.56 0.83 7.37
N MET A 79 7.48 0.07 6.77
CA MET A 79 7.47 -0.23 5.33
C MET A 79 7.22 -1.71 5.02
N ALA A 80 6.36 -1.97 4.04
CA ALA A 80 6.04 -3.28 3.51
C ALA A 80 6.54 -3.40 2.07
N GLN A 81 7.21 -4.52 1.75
CA GLN A 81 7.58 -4.83 0.37
C GLN A 81 6.54 -5.75 -0.25
N ALA A 82 6.00 -5.38 -1.41
CA ALA A 82 5.14 -6.21 -2.23
C ALA A 82 5.85 -6.57 -3.55
N ILE A 83 5.85 -7.86 -3.87
CA ILE A 83 6.40 -8.43 -5.10
C ILE A 83 5.23 -8.65 -6.05
N VAL A 84 5.27 -7.98 -7.19
CA VAL A 84 4.18 -7.93 -8.17
C VAL A 84 4.59 -8.67 -9.44
N PRO A 85 3.99 -9.85 -9.70
CA PRO A 85 4.26 -10.60 -10.92
C PRO A 85 3.88 -9.80 -12.18
N PRO A 86 4.56 -10.01 -13.32
CA PRO A 86 4.28 -9.30 -14.57
C PRO A 86 2.81 -9.38 -15.01
N ALA A 87 2.18 -10.55 -14.84
CA ALA A 87 0.79 -10.77 -15.21
C ALA A 87 -0.17 -9.90 -14.38
N LEU A 88 0.07 -9.78 -13.07
CA LEU A 88 -0.73 -8.93 -12.19
C LEU A 88 -0.51 -7.44 -12.51
N LEU A 89 0.74 -7.04 -12.75
CA LEU A 89 1.06 -5.68 -13.17
C LEU A 89 0.35 -5.32 -14.47
N HIS A 90 0.30 -6.24 -15.44
CA HIS A 90 -0.41 -6.01 -16.69
C HIS A 90 -1.93 -5.88 -16.47
N ALA A 91 -2.52 -6.77 -15.67
CA ALA A 91 -3.96 -6.78 -15.39
C ALA A 91 -4.45 -5.58 -14.58
N GLN A 92 -3.65 -5.07 -13.63
CA GLN A 92 -4.01 -3.96 -12.73
C GLN A 92 -3.12 -2.74 -12.89
N ARG A 93 -2.56 -2.51 -14.09
CA ARG A 93 -1.59 -1.44 -14.36
C ARG A 93 -2.09 -0.06 -13.95
N ALA A 94 -3.33 0.28 -14.29
CA ALA A 94 -3.93 1.57 -13.98
C ALA A 94 -3.96 1.82 -12.46
N THR A 95 -4.32 0.81 -11.67
CA THR A 95 -4.33 0.90 -10.21
C THR A 95 -2.91 1.02 -9.67
N ILE A 96 -2.02 0.08 -10.00
CA ILE A 96 -0.67 -0.02 -9.43
C ILE A 96 0.20 1.19 -9.77
N VAL A 97 0.08 1.73 -10.99
CA VAL A 97 0.91 2.85 -11.48
C VAL A 97 0.24 4.20 -11.23
N GLY A 98 -1.09 4.27 -11.30
CA GLY A 98 -1.82 5.55 -11.28
C GLY A 98 -2.13 6.12 -9.90
N HIS A 99 -1.86 5.39 -8.81
CA HIS A 99 -2.25 5.82 -7.45
C HIS A 99 -1.04 5.90 -6.52
N THR A 100 -0.95 6.96 -5.73
CA THR A 100 0.09 7.13 -4.69
C THR A 100 -0.23 6.39 -3.40
N GLY A 101 -1.48 5.98 -3.18
CA GLY A 101 -1.90 5.13 -2.05
C GLY A 101 -2.59 3.86 -2.53
N LEU A 102 -2.16 2.71 -2.01
CA LEU A 102 -2.66 1.40 -2.42
C LEU A 102 -3.02 0.53 -1.22
N VAL A 103 -3.99 -0.36 -1.42
CA VAL A 103 -4.17 -1.56 -0.62
C VAL A 103 -3.75 -2.77 -1.46
N VAL A 104 -2.97 -3.65 -0.86
CA VAL A 104 -2.45 -4.87 -1.48
C VAL A 104 -2.92 -6.06 -0.69
N GLU A 105 -3.62 -6.97 -1.37
CA GLU A 105 -3.83 -8.33 -0.89
C GLU A 105 -2.74 -9.23 -1.45
N GLY A 106 -2.20 -10.08 -0.60
CA GLY A 106 -1.17 -11.01 -1.00
C GLY A 106 -0.82 -12.01 0.08
N ILE A 107 0.11 -12.90 -0.25
CA ILE A 107 0.57 -13.97 0.62
C ILE A 107 1.89 -13.53 1.27
N VAL A 108 1.97 -13.60 2.60
CA VAL A 108 3.22 -13.34 3.33
C VAL A 108 4.28 -14.34 2.89
N ALA A 109 5.42 -13.83 2.45
CA ALA A 109 6.62 -14.61 2.16
C ALA A 109 7.74 -14.12 3.07
N ALA A 110 8.45 -15.06 3.68
CA ALA A 110 9.67 -14.79 4.42
C ALA A 110 10.84 -15.44 3.67
N LYS A 111 11.90 -14.68 3.42
CA LYS A 111 13.13 -15.18 2.80
C LYS A 111 14.32 -14.50 3.46
N ASP A 112 15.27 -15.31 3.92
CA ASP A 112 16.55 -14.84 4.51
C ASP A 112 16.34 -13.76 5.60
N GLY A 113 15.32 -13.93 6.44
CA GLY A 113 14.96 -12.99 7.51
C GLY A 113 14.18 -11.74 7.08
N SER A 114 13.93 -11.56 5.78
CA SER A 114 13.13 -10.46 5.23
C SER A 114 11.70 -10.89 4.93
N PHE A 115 10.73 -10.03 5.25
CA PHE A 115 9.31 -10.25 4.95
C PHE A 115 8.87 -9.47 3.70
N SER A 116 8.04 -10.08 2.89
CA SER A 116 7.42 -9.48 1.71
C SER A 116 6.01 -10.04 1.50
N LEU A 117 5.18 -9.38 0.70
CA LEU A 117 3.94 -9.94 0.19
C LEU A 117 4.10 -10.33 -1.27
N GLN A 118 3.79 -11.57 -1.61
CA GLN A 118 3.51 -11.95 -2.99
C GLN A 118 2.12 -11.42 -3.34
N ALA A 119 2.07 -10.34 -4.14
CA ALA A 119 0.84 -9.63 -4.41
C ALA A 119 -0.10 -10.45 -5.31
N GLU A 120 -1.38 -10.44 -4.97
CA GLU A 120 -2.45 -11.11 -5.72
C GLU A 120 -3.49 -10.10 -6.24
N ARG A 121 -3.72 -8.99 -5.51
CA ARG A 121 -4.72 -7.98 -5.88
C ARG A 121 -4.41 -6.61 -5.29
N PHE A 122 -4.79 -5.56 -6.02
CA PHE A 122 -4.66 -4.17 -5.64
C PHE A 122 -6.00 -3.43 -5.68
N TRP A 123 -6.13 -2.43 -4.81
CA TRP A 123 -7.16 -1.39 -4.83
C TRP A 123 -6.55 -0.02 -4.53
N PRO A 124 -7.14 1.07 -5.01
CA PRO A 124 -6.84 2.42 -4.51
C PRO A 124 -7.11 2.49 -3.00
N LEU A 125 -6.22 3.15 -2.27
CA LEU A 125 -6.41 3.36 -0.82
C LEU A 125 -7.71 4.11 -0.51
N ALA A 126 -8.06 5.10 -1.33
CA ALA A 126 -9.27 5.91 -1.16
C ALA A 126 -10.56 5.07 -1.16
N ASP A 127 -10.61 4.02 -1.99
CA ASP A 127 -11.79 3.14 -2.11
C ASP A 127 -12.05 2.35 -0.83
N LEU A 128 -10.98 1.89 -0.16
CA LEU A 128 -11.09 1.09 1.07
C LEU A 128 -11.14 1.94 2.34
N ALA A 129 -10.45 3.08 2.36
CA ALA A 129 -10.52 4.04 3.46
C ALA A 129 -11.91 4.71 3.60
N GLY A 130 -12.79 4.51 2.60
CA GLY A 130 -14.08 5.17 2.52
C GLY A 130 -13.95 6.65 2.18
N ALA A 131 -12.80 7.07 1.65
CA ALA A 131 -12.54 8.42 1.17
C ALA A 131 -13.11 8.61 -0.25
N ARG A 132 -14.32 8.08 -0.52
CA ARG A 132 -14.98 8.39 -1.79
C ARG A 132 -15.17 9.90 -1.86
N SER A 133 -14.49 10.45 -2.88
CA SER A 133 -14.61 11.77 -3.49
C SER A 133 -15.82 12.58 -3.04
N HIS A 134 -15.56 13.70 -2.37
CA HIS A 134 -16.49 14.81 -2.22
C HIS A 134 -16.53 15.72 -3.47
N ASP A 135 -15.89 15.33 -4.59
CA ASP A 135 -15.99 16.08 -5.83
C ASP A 135 -17.06 15.47 -6.72
N PHE A 136 -18.25 16.07 -6.70
CA PHE A 136 -18.98 16.65 -7.85
C PHE A 136 -20.31 17.23 -7.35
N ARG A 137 -20.32 18.53 -7.01
CA ARG A 137 -21.49 19.40 -7.19
C ARG A 137 -21.06 20.82 -7.46
#